data_AF-A0A4R6IWN5-F1
#
_entry.id   AF-A0A4R6IWN5-F1
#
_cell.length_a   1.000
_cell.length_b   1.000
_cell.length_c   1.000
_cell.angle_alpha   90.00
_cell.angle_beta   90.00
_cell.angle_gamma   90.00
#
_symmetry.space_group_name_H-M   'P 1'
#
loop_
_entity.id
_entity.type
_entity.pdbx_description
1 polymer ?
#
loop_
_entity_poly.entity_id
_entity_poly.type
_entity_poly.pdbx_seq_one_letter_code
_entity_poly.pdbx_strand_id
1 'polypeptide(L)' 'MRKEKKTISEQQNDFVIGLFGIKYPKNYRYRISSEWELAEVKWLISEGDFKSIEEYEISTTRLLLSQA' A
#
# COMPACT_ATOMS: atom_id res chain seq x y z
N MET A 1 -12.28 44.39 10.98
CA MET A 1 -12.57 43.05 10.42
C MET A 1 -11.51 42.71 9.37
N ARG A 2 -11.21 41.42 9.18
CA ARG A 2 -10.19 40.79 8.31
C ARG A 2 -8.75 40.72 8.85
N LYS A 3 -8.46 39.59 9.48
CA LYS A 3 -7.31 38.74 9.17
C LYS A 3 -7.78 37.29 9.32
N GLU A 4 -8.34 36.73 8.27
CA GLU A 4 -8.54 35.29 8.17
C GLU A 4 -7.14 34.67 8.15
N LYS A 5 -6.73 34.18 9.32
CA LYS A 5 -5.53 33.36 9.48
C LYS A 5 -5.75 32.12 8.64
N LYS A 6 -4.88 31.97 7.64
CA LYS A 6 -4.74 30.76 6.82
C LYS A 6 -4.91 29.52 7.69
N THR A 7 -5.85 28.69 7.27
CA THR A 7 -6.13 27.35 7.77
C THR A 7 -4.85 26.52 7.65
N ILE A 8 -4.10 26.41 8.75
CA ILE A 8 -2.95 25.51 8.89
C ILE A 8 -3.36 24.52 10.00
N SER A 9 -4.21 23.55 9.69
CA SER A 9 -4.59 22.52 10.67
C SER A 9 -5.37 21.34 10.09
N GLU A 10 -5.01 20.79 8.92
CA GLU A 10 -5.68 19.55 8.44
C GLU A 10 -4.82 18.68 7.50
N GLN A 11 -3.49 18.73 7.64
CA GLN A 11 -2.55 17.79 6.98
C GLN A 11 -1.86 16.85 7.98
N GLN A 12 -2.43 16.70 9.17
CA GLN A 12 -1.95 15.73 10.14
C GLN A 12 -2.74 14.43 9.92
N ASN A 13 -2.09 13.42 9.32
CA ASN A 13 -2.48 12.00 9.25
C ASN A 13 -3.00 11.43 7.90
N ASP A 14 -2.39 11.80 6.78
CA ASP A 14 -2.63 11.08 5.50
C ASP A 14 -1.76 9.82 5.31
N PHE A 15 -0.99 9.44 6.33
CA PHE A 15 -0.06 8.31 6.25
C PHE A 15 -0.33 7.27 7.35
N VAL A 16 -0.10 6.01 7.02
CA VAL A 16 -0.08 4.87 7.92
C VAL A 16 1.35 4.36 8.04
N ILE A 17 1.74 3.97 9.25
CA ILE A 17 3.03 3.30 9.47
C ILE A 17 2.79 1.82 9.23
N GLY A 18 3.46 1.30 8.20
CA GLY A 18 3.46 -0.12 7.84
C GLY A 18 4.62 -0.87 8.48
N LEU A 19 4.83 -2.08 7.97
CA LEU A 19 5.92 -2.97 8.34
C LEU A 19 7.27 -2.24 8.27
N PHE A 20 8.17 -2.56 9.20
CA PHE A 20 9.50 -1.93 9.33
C PHE A 20 9.49 -0.41 9.61
N GLY A 21 8.37 0.15 10.06
CA GLY A 21 8.26 1.58 10.36
C GLY A 21 8.20 2.47 9.10
N ILE A 22 7.96 1.88 7.93
CA ILE A 22 7.86 2.61 6.66
C ILE A 22 6.52 3.36 6.61
N LYS A 23 6.55 4.62 6.17
CA LYS A 23 5.34 5.45 6.01
C LYS A 23 4.73 5.23 4.64
N TYR A 24 3.47 4.78 4.62
CA TYR A 24 2.67 4.63 3.41
C TYR A 24 1.51 5.64 3.41
N PRO A 25 1.06 6.11 2.24
CA PRO A 25 -0.21 6.83 2.15
C PRO A 25 -1.37 5.98 2.69
N LYS A 26 -2.38 6.60 3.30
CA LYS A 26 -3.54 5.89 3.88
C LYS A 26 -4.33 5.08 2.84
N ASN A 27 -4.28 5.49 1.57
CA ASN A 27 -4.88 4.80 0.43
C ASN A 27 -3.89 3.93 -0.35
N TYR A 28 -2.74 3.59 0.25
CA TYR A 28 -1.73 2.77 -0.41
C TYR A 28 -2.30 1.38 -0.76
N ARG A 29 -2.03 0.96 -1.99
CA ARG A 29 -2.25 -0.39 -2.49
C ARG A 29 -1.03 -0.78 -3.28
N TYR A 30 -0.40 -1.89 -2.88
CA TYR A 30 0.69 -2.48 -3.64
C TYR A 30 0.16 -2.87 -5.02
N ARG A 31 0.95 -2.57 -6.05
CA ARG A 31 0.69 -2.97 -7.43
C ARG A 31 1.97 -3.51 -8.05
N ILE A 32 1.84 -4.57 -8.82
CA ILE A 32 2.95 -5.11 -9.60
C ILE A 32 3.40 -4.04 -10.59
N SER A 33 4.69 -3.75 -10.60
CA SER A 33 5.24 -2.62 -11.38
C SER A 33 6.23 -3.05 -12.46
N SER A 34 6.76 -4.27 -12.38
CA SER A 34 7.75 -4.80 -13.30
C SER A 34 7.30 -6.11 -13.98
N GLU A 35 7.84 -6.36 -15.17
CA GLU A 35 7.58 -7.62 -15.90
C GLU A 35 8.11 -8.84 -15.15
N TRP A 36 9.20 -8.67 -14.40
CA TRP A 36 9.79 -9.72 -13.59
C TRP A 36 8.90 -10.10 -12.41
N GLU A 37 8.40 -9.12 -11.64
CA GLU A 37 7.41 -9.36 -10.58
C GLU A 37 6.14 -10.01 -11.15
N LEU A 38 5.69 -9.60 -12.34
CA LEU A 38 4.54 -10.21 -12.99
C LEU A 38 4.78 -11.69 -13.34
N ALA A 39 5.98 -12.04 -13.82
CA ALA A 39 6.33 -13.42 -14.12
C ALA A 39 6.38 -14.28 -12.85
N GLU A 40 6.95 -13.74 -11.77
CA GLU A 40 6.99 -14.40 -10.46
C GLU A 40 5.58 -14.65 -9.91
N VAL A 41 4.71 -13.63 -9.93
CA VAL A 41 3.33 -13.77 -9.43
C VAL A 41 2.52 -14.74 -10.28
N LYS A 42 2.72 -14.77 -11.60
CA LYS A 42 2.09 -15.78 -12.47
C LYS A 42 2.56 -17.19 -12.12
N TRP A 43 3.84 -17.36 -11.79
CA TRP A 43 4.36 -18.64 -11.34
C TRP A 43 3.74 -19.06 -9.99
N LEU A 44 3.67 -18.15 -9.01
CA LEU A 44 2.99 -18.43 -7.72
C LEU A 44 1.52 -18.79 -7.89
N ILE A 45 0.82 -18.16 -8.83
CA ILE A 45 -0.57 -18.52 -9.17
C ILE A 45 -0.64 -19.94 -9.78
N SER A 46 0.34 -20.32 -10.59
CA SER A 46 0.44 -21.66 -11.17
C SER A 46 0.70 -22.74 -10.12
N GLU A 47 1.47 -22.43 -9.08
CA GLU A 47 1.71 -23.33 -7.95
C GLU A 47 0.48 -23.44 -7.02
N GLY A 48 -0.45 -22.50 -7.13
CA GLY A 48 -1.69 -22.46 -6.34
C GLY A 48 -1.61 -21.65 -5.05
N ASP A 49 -0.52 -20.90 -4.84
CA ASP A 49 -0.33 -20.03 -3.67
C ASP A 49 -1.29 -18.83 -3.68
N PHE A 50 -1.66 -18.37 -4.88
CA PHE A 50 -2.61 -17.28 -5.09
C PHE A 50 -3.59 -17.65 -6.21
N LYS A 51 -4.83 -17.17 -6.14
CA LYS A 51 -5.86 -17.41 -7.18
C LYS A 51 -5.82 -16.36 -8.28
N SER A 52 -5.25 -15.19 -8.00
CA SER A 52 -5.14 -14.11 -8.98
C SER A 52 -4.06 -13.09 -8.58
N ILE A 53 -3.67 -12.26 -9.56
CA ILE A 53 -2.79 -11.12 -9.32
C ILE A 53 -3.40 -10.16 -8.30
N GLU A 54 -4.72 -9.95 -8.36
CA GLU A 54 -5.40 -9.06 -7.41
C GLU A 54 -5.31 -9.59 -5.97
N GLU A 55 -5.49 -10.89 -5.77
CA GLU A 55 -5.37 -11.51 -4.44
C GLU A 55 -3.95 -11.34 -3.89
N TYR A 56 -2.93 -11.52 -4.74
CA TYR A 56 -1.54 -11.24 -4.38
C TYR A 56 -1.35 -9.78 -3.96
N GLU A 57 -1.78 -8.82 -4.78
CA GLU A 57 -1.64 -7.40 -4.47
C GLU A 57 -2.33 -6.99 -3.17
N ILE A 58 -3.52 -7.52 -2.89
CA ILE A 58 -4.25 -7.29 -1.64
C ILE A 58 -3.48 -7.88 -0.45
N SER A 59 -3.01 -9.12 -0.58
CA SER A 59 -2.27 -9.82 0.47
C SER A 59 -0.96 -9.12 0.80
N THR A 60 -0.21 -8.70 -0.23
CA THR A 60 1.02 -7.92 -0.08
C THR A 60 0.74 -6.56 0.54
N THR A 61 -0.33 -5.87 0.12
CA THR A 61 -0.74 -4.61 0.76
C THR A 61 -1.03 -4.81 2.25
N ARG A 62 -1.76 -5.87 2.60
CA ARG A 62 -2.05 -6.19 4.01
C ARG A 62 -0.79 -6.49 4.80
N LEU A 63 0.15 -7.25 4.23
CA LEU A 63 1.43 -7.55 4.86
C LEU A 63 2.24 -6.28 5.12
N LEU A 64 2.36 -5.40 4.12
CA LEU A 64 3.10 -4.15 4.23
C LEU A 64 2.46 -3.17 5.21
N LEU A 65 1.13 -3.19 5.37
CA LEU A 65 0.43 -2.31 6.30
C LEU A 65 0.17 -2.96 7.67
N SER A 66 0.45 -4.25 7.83
CA SER A 66 0.32 -4.95 9.10
C SER A 66 1.37 -4.41 10.07
N GLN A 67 0.91 -3.92 11.21
CA GLN A 67 1.78 -3.58 12.32
C GLN A 67 2.06 -4.88 13.08
N ALA A 68 3.34 -5.26 13.14
CA ALA A 68 3.83 -6.29 14.04
C ALA A 68 3.86 -5.77 15.48
#